data_AF-A0A9E3NEL8-F1
#
_entry.id   AF-A0A9E3NEL8-F1
#
_cell.length_a   1.000
_cell.length_b   1.000
_cell.length_c   1.000
_cell.angle_alpha   90.00
_cell.angle_beta   90.00
_cell.angle_gamma   90.00
#
_symmetry.space_group_name_H-M   'P 1'
#
loop_
_entity.id
_entity.type
_entity.pdbx_description
1 polymer ?
#
loop_
_entity_poly.entity_id
_entity_poly.type
_entity_poly.pdbx_seq_one_letter_code
_entity_poly.pdbx_strand_id
1 'polypeptide(L)'
;MKQILLLFAAMCLFSCAQNSVTINSENIVSMCVTGKGPGQDAAINPYAGEASVAIVKNIGDTPFQIRHTNNNQEIIELLPIGPGEKINVQLGATDHMYFDSESPYDTKVAFKRQ
;
A
#
# COMPACT_ATOMS: atom_id res chain seq x y z
N MET A 1 -40.95 10.14 16.44
CA MET A 1 -40.21 10.51 15.21
C MET A 1 -38.82 11.11 15.48
N LYS A 2 -38.66 11.99 16.48
CA LYS A 2 -37.35 12.60 16.83
C LYS A 2 -36.28 11.58 17.30
N GLN A 3 -36.70 10.51 17.97
CA GLN A 3 -35.82 9.41 18.44
C GLN A 3 -35.27 8.54 17.28
N ILE A 4 -36.06 8.34 16.21
CA ILE A 4 -35.63 7.59 15.01
C ILE A 4 -34.63 8.41 14.18
N LEU A 5 -34.78 9.74 14.16
CA LEU A 5 -33.85 10.65 13.49
C LEU A 5 -32.46 10.66 14.16
N LEU A 6 -32.40 10.47 15.48
CA LEU A 6 -31.15 10.34 16.24
C LEU A 6 -30.42 9.02 15.98
N LEU A 7 -31.15 7.92 15.75
CA LEU A 7 -30.54 6.63 15.41
C LEU A 7 -29.87 6.64 14.02
N PHE A 8 -30.47 7.33 13.05
CA PHE A 8 -29.92 7.43 11.69
C PHE A 8 -28.64 8.29 11.64
N ALA A 9 -28.56 9.34 12.47
CA ALA A 9 -27.38 10.19 12.57
C ALA A 9 -26.17 9.48 13.21
N ALA A 10 -26.40 8.54 14.13
CA ALA A 10 -25.33 7.77 14.76
C ALA A 10 -24.69 6.72 13.82
N MET A 11 -25.44 6.24 12.82
CA MET A 11 -24.99 5.19 11.90
C MET A 11 -24.02 5.72 10.82
N CYS A 12 -24.05 7.03 10.51
CA CYS A 12 -23.16 7.65 9.53
C CYS A 12 -21.72 7.88 10.02
N LEU A 13 -21.44 7.70 11.32
CA LEU A 13 -20.11 7.98 11.89
C LEU A 13 -19.10 6.82 11.75
N PHE A 14 -19.50 5.67 11.21
CA PHE A 14 -18.64 4.47 11.15
C PHE A 14 -17.90 4.24 9.82
N SER A 15 -18.09 5.09 8.81
CA SER A 15 -17.52 4.84 7.47
C SER A 15 -16.37 5.78 7.14
N CYS A 16 -15.17 5.52 7.69
CA CYS A 16 -13.88 6.02 7.17
C CYS A 16 -12.69 5.17 7.68
N ALA A 17 -12.79 3.85 7.74
CA ALA A 17 -11.63 3.00 7.96
C ALA A 17 -10.94 2.71 6.63
N GLN A 18 -9.91 3.50 6.27
CA GLN A 18 -8.96 3.09 5.23
C GLN A 18 -8.09 1.96 5.78
N ASN A 19 -8.35 0.73 5.33
CA ASN A 19 -7.56 -0.43 5.70
C ASN A 19 -6.14 -0.23 5.18
N SER A 20 -5.22 0.00 6.11
CA SER A 20 -3.78 0.10 5.86
C SER A 20 -3.08 -1.10 6.46
N VAL A 21 -2.13 -1.66 5.74
CA VAL A 21 -1.29 -2.77 6.19
C VAL A 21 0.05 -2.19 6.62
N THR A 22 0.51 -2.59 7.81
CA THR A 22 1.88 -2.33 8.25
C THR A 22 2.74 -3.52 7.87
N ILE A 23 3.89 -3.24 7.26
CA ILE A 23 4.87 -4.19 6.80
C ILE A 23 6.13 -3.94 7.63
N ASN A 24 6.55 -4.95 8.40
CA ASN A 24 7.83 -4.93 9.11
C ASN A 24 8.73 -5.96 8.42
N SER A 25 9.74 -5.49 7.70
CA SER A 25 10.62 -6.36 6.94
C SER A 25 11.84 -6.73 7.78
N GLU A 26 11.81 -7.86 8.46
CA GLU A 26 12.97 -8.37 9.22
C GLU A 26 14.06 -8.97 8.31
N ASN A 27 13.67 -9.44 7.12
CA ASN A 27 14.56 -10.02 6.12
C ASN A 27 14.77 -9.09 4.93
N ILE A 28 15.93 -9.16 4.30
CA ILE A 28 16.30 -8.39 3.09
C ILE A 28 15.73 -9.11 1.86
N VAL A 29 14.40 -9.10 1.73
CA VAL A 29 13.70 -9.68 0.58
C VAL A 29 12.81 -8.63 -0.06
N SER A 30 12.76 -8.65 -1.40
CA SER A 30 11.83 -7.83 -2.15
C SER A 30 10.41 -8.34 -1.95
N MET A 31 9.50 -7.50 -1.46
CA MET A 31 8.11 -7.88 -1.21
C MET A 31 7.16 -7.15 -2.16
N CYS A 32 6.18 -7.86 -2.72
CA CYS A 32 5.24 -7.37 -3.71
C CYS A 32 3.86 -7.12 -3.11
N VAL A 33 3.14 -6.08 -3.57
CA VAL A 33 1.78 -5.76 -3.10
C VAL A 33 0.64 -6.31 -3.94
N THR A 34 0.93 -6.94 -5.07
CA THR A 34 -0.10 -7.53 -5.94
C THR A 34 -0.34 -9.03 -5.70
N GLY A 35 0.35 -9.65 -4.73
CA GLY A 35 0.13 -11.06 -4.40
C GLY A 35 0.87 -12.00 -5.37
N LYS A 36 2.13 -12.34 -5.08
CA LYS A 36 2.91 -13.40 -5.72
C LYS A 36 2.78 -14.74 -4.97
N GLY A 37 2.44 -14.73 -3.68
CA GLY A 37 2.23 -15.92 -2.85
C GLY A 37 2.83 -15.81 -1.43
N PRO A 38 2.63 -16.84 -0.58
CA PRO A 38 3.11 -16.84 0.80
C PRO A 38 4.61 -16.54 0.93
N GLY A 39 4.94 -15.52 1.72
CA GLY A 39 6.33 -15.10 1.97
C GLY A 39 6.91 -14.08 0.98
N GLN A 40 6.17 -13.71 -0.08
CA GLN A 40 6.55 -12.63 -1.01
C GLN A 40 5.55 -11.48 -1.02
N ASP A 41 4.42 -11.65 -0.35
CA ASP A 41 3.33 -10.68 -0.32
C ASP A 41 3.52 -9.69 0.83
N ALA A 42 3.90 -8.46 0.49
CA ALA A 42 3.99 -7.37 1.46
C ALA A 42 2.60 -6.98 1.96
N ALA A 43 1.67 -6.82 1.03
CA ALA A 43 0.24 -6.65 1.31
C ALA A 43 -0.57 -7.11 0.10
N ILE A 44 -1.89 -7.22 0.27
CA ILE A 44 -2.81 -7.54 -0.83
C ILE A 44 -3.54 -6.27 -1.23
N ASN A 45 -3.31 -5.79 -2.46
CA ASN A 45 -4.10 -4.71 -3.04
C ASN A 45 -5.53 -5.22 -3.34
N PRO A 46 -6.58 -4.71 -2.65
CA PRO A 46 -7.95 -5.16 -2.89
C PRO A 46 -8.51 -4.73 -4.26
N TYR A 47 -7.79 -3.88 -4.99
CA TYR A 47 -8.14 -3.42 -6.34
C TYR A 47 -7.24 -4.03 -7.42
N ALA A 48 -6.56 -5.16 -7.13
CA ALA A 48 -5.79 -5.87 -8.14
C ALA A 48 -6.66 -6.23 -9.36
N GLY A 49 -6.18 -5.93 -10.57
CA GLY A 49 -6.97 -6.03 -11.81
C GLY A 49 -7.70 -4.74 -12.20
N GLU A 50 -7.66 -3.70 -11.36
CA GLU A 50 -8.20 -2.36 -11.63
C GLU A 50 -7.14 -1.28 -11.40
N ALA A 51 -7.35 -0.09 -11.99
CA ALA A 51 -6.49 1.05 -11.73
C ALA A 51 -6.65 1.53 -10.28
N SER A 52 -5.53 1.74 -9.58
CA SER A 52 -5.52 2.04 -8.15
C SER A 52 -4.35 2.94 -7.75
N VAL A 53 -4.37 3.43 -6.53
CA VAL A 53 -3.24 4.18 -5.95
C VAL A 53 -2.80 3.50 -4.67
N ALA A 54 -1.51 3.13 -4.63
CA ALA A 54 -0.85 2.74 -3.40
C ALA A 54 -0.32 3.98 -2.69
N ILE A 55 -0.71 4.13 -1.42
CA ILE A 55 -0.27 5.20 -0.54
C ILE A 55 0.75 4.58 0.40
N VAL A 56 2.02 4.91 0.20
CA VAL A 56 3.15 4.32 0.94
C VAL A 56 3.69 5.36 1.91
N LYS A 57 3.88 4.98 3.17
CA LYS A 57 4.55 5.81 4.18
C LYS A 57 5.65 5.00 4.85
N ASN A 58 6.89 5.49 4.76
CA ASN A 58 7.97 4.98 5.59
C ASN A 58 7.72 5.42 7.03
N ILE A 59 7.59 4.45 7.94
CA ILE A 59 7.34 4.68 9.36
C ILE A 59 8.54 4.27 10.23
N GLY A 60 9.57 3.70 9.62
CA GLY A 60 10.84 3.38 10.27
C GLY A 60 11.91 4.41 9.95
N ASP A 61 13.13 4.05 10.34
CA ASP A 61 14.30 4.92 10.28
C ASP A 61 15.24 4.57 9.11
N THR A 62 14.91 3.53 8.34
CA THR A 62 15.70 3.03 7.22
C THR A 62 15.07 3.48 5.89
N PRO A 63 15.83 4.08 4.96
CA PRO A 63 15.34 4.35 3.62
C PRO A 63 15.20 3.05 2.81
N PHE A 64 14.23 3.02 1.90
CA PHE A 64 14.04 1.92 0.95
C PHE A 64 13.59 2.46 -0.41
N GLN A 65 13.47 1.60 -1.41
CA GLN A 65 13.04 1.96 -2.76
C GLN A 65 11.74 1.24 -3.12
N ILE A 66 10.83 1.97 -3.75
CA ILE A 66 9.72 1.36 -4.48
C ILE A 66 10.14 1.13 -5.92
N ARG A 67 9.96 -0.09 -6.40
CA ARG A 67 10.07 -0.44 -7.80
C ARG A 67 8.70 -0.71 -8.38
N HIS A 68 8.31 0.08 -9.37
CA HIS A 68 7.06 -0.05 -10.10
C HIS A 68 7.35 -0.65 -11.47
N THR A 69 6.71 -1.77 -11.79
CA THR A 69 6.86 -2.46 -13.08
C THR A 69 5.51 -2.66 -13.77
N ASN A 70 5.54 -2.72 -15.10
CA ASN A 70 4.37 -3.17 -15.86
C ASN A 70 4.20 -4.69 -15.80
N ASN A 71 3.21 -5.21 -16.53
CA ASN A 71 2.96 -6.64 -16.68
C ASN A 71 4.09 -7.43 -17.36
N ASN A 72 4.92 -6.76 -18.17
CA ASN A 72 6.09 -7.33 -18.83
C ASN A 72 7.34 -7.32 -17.93
N GLN A 73 7.20 -6.92 -16.66
CA GLN A 73 8.30 -6.77 -15.68
C GLN A 73 9.31 -5.67 -16.05
N GLU A 74 8.96 -4.78 -16.97
CA GLU A 74 9.77 -3.60 -17.28
C GLU A 74 9.61 -2.56 -16.17
N ILE A 75 10.72 -2.01 -15.70
CA ILE A 75 10.72 -0.97 -14.67
C ILE A 75 10.19 0.32 -15.29
N ILE A 76 9.04 0.77 -14.79
CA ILE A 76 8.44 2.06 -15.16
C ILE A 76 9.06 3.15 -14.29
N GLU A 77 9.14 2.92 -12.98
CA GLU A 77 9.64 3.91 -12.02
C GLU A 77 10.42 3.25 -10.86
N LEU A 78 11.41 3.98 -10.36
CA LEU A 78 12.13 3.69 -9.12
C LEU A 78 12.03 4.93 -8.21
N LEU A 79 11.37 4.77 -7.06
CA LEU A 79 11.06 5.86 -6.15
C LEU A 79 11.75 5.60 -4.80
N PRO A 80 12.85 6.32 -4.47
CA PRO A 80 13.42 6.24 -3.13
C PRO A 80 12.45 6.85 -2.11
N ILE A 81 12.36 6.25 -0.92
CA ILE A 81 11.55 6.74 0.20
C ILE A 81 12.42 6.84 1.44
N GLY A 82 12.60 8.07 1.93
CA GLY A 82 13.31 8.35 3.18
C GLY A 82 12.46 8.13 4.43
N PRO A 83 13.07 8.12 5.62
CA PRO A 83 12.34 8.04 6.90
C PRO A 83 11.24 9.10 7.04
N GLY A 84 10.04 8.68 7.43
CA GLY A 84 8.88 9.55 7.59
C GLY A 84 8.21 10.03 6.30
N GLU A 85 8.81 9.77 5.13
CA GLU A 85 8.28 10.19 3.83
C GLU A 85 7.01 9.41 3.46
N LYS A 86 6.13 10.09 2.73
CA LYS A 86 4.89 9.52 2.21
C LYS A 86 4.75 9.83 0.73
N ILE A 87 4.56 8.80 -0.08
CA ILE A 87 4.34 8.93 -1.52
C ILE A 87 3.04 8.25 -1.95
N ASN A 88 2.56 8.64 -3.14
CA ASN A 88 1.47 7.96 -3.83
C ASN A 88 2.00 7.38 -5.12
N VAL A 89 1.76 6.09 -5.35
CA VAL A 89 2.15 5.38 -6.57
C VAL A 89 0.89 5.01 -7.33
N GLN A 90 0.77 5.48 -8.57
CA GLN A 90 -0.34 5.11 -9.44
C GLN A 90 -0.07 3.74 -10.04
N LEU A 91 -1.00 2.81 -9.89
CA LEU A 91 -0.88 1.45 -10.38
C LEU A 91 -1.94 1.21 -11.44
N GLY A 92 -1.51 0.88 -12.65
CA GLY A 92 -2.38 0.30 -13.66
C GLY A 92 -2.93 -1.05 -13.21
N ALA A 93 -3.97 -1.52 -13.90
CA ALA A 93 -4.67 -2.76 -13.60
C ALA A 93 -3.77 -4.01 -13.49
N THR A 94 -2.64 -4.01 -14.20
CA THR A 94 -1.71 -5.14 -14.30
C THR A 94 -0.30 -4.80 -13.82
N ASP A 95 -0.12 -3.62 -13.23
CA ASP A 95 1.17 -3.18 -12.73
C ASP A 95 1.51 -3.89 -11.42
N HIS A 96 2.81 -3.97 -11.13
CA HIS A 96 3.33 -4.52 -9.89
C HIS A 96 4.15 -3.45 -9.18
N MET A 97 4.09 -3.48 -7.85
CA MET A 97 4.89 -2.62 -7.00
C MET A 97 5.62 -3.49 -5.98
N TYR A 98 6.92 -3.23 -5.85
CA TYR A 98 7.82 -3.95 -4.96
C TYR A 98 8.46 -2.98 -3.97
N PHE A 99 8.71 -3.46 -2.77
CA PHE A 99 9.53 -2.80 -1.77
C PHE A 99 10.91 -3.44 -1.78
N ASP A 100 11.91 -2.68 -2.20
CA ASP A 100 13.31 -3.10 -2.28
C ASP A 100 14.14 -2.35 -1.23
N SER A 101 14.95 -3.08 -0.46
CA SER A 101 15.81 -2.50 0.57
C SER A 101 17.05 -3.35 0.77
N GLU A 102 18.15 -2.74 1.19
CA GLU A 102 19.38 -3.41 1.62
C GLU A 102 19.42 -3.65 3.14
N SER A 103 18.39 -3.19 3.86
CA SER A 103 18.29 -3.29 5.31
C SER A 103 16.83 -3.42 5.76
N PRO A 104 16.57 -3.94 6.97
CA PRO A 104 15.23 -3.97 7.53
C PRO A 104 14.54 -2.61 7.48
N TYR A 105 13.26 -2.59 7.13
CA TYR A 105 12.46 -1.37 7.00
C TYR A 105 11.03 -1.61 7.51
N ASP A 106 10.43 -0.53 8.00
CA ASP A 106 9.04 -0.52 8.44
C ASP A 106 8.25 0.46 7.58
N THR A 107 7.18 -0.02 6.96
CA THR A 107 6.36 0.80 6.08
C THR A 107 4.88 0.52 6.29
N LYS A 108 4.07 1.53 6.01
CA LYS A 108 2.62 1.44 6.03
C LYS A 108 2.10 1.69 4.62
N VAL A 109 1.32 0.75 4.10
CA VAL A 109 0.69 0.84 2.78
C VAL A 109 -0.83 0.85 2.91
N ALA A 110 -1.49 1.73 2.17
CA ALA A 110 -2.93 1.73 1.99
C ALA A 110 -3.26 1.82 0.50
N PHE A 111 -4.45 1.35 0.12
CA PHE A 111 -4.89 1.40 -1.26
C PHE A 111 -6.18 2.21 -1.39
N LYS A 112 -6.32 2.90 -2.52
CA LYS A 112 -7.58 3.49 -2.96
C LYS A 112 -7.80 3.21 -4.43
N ARG A 113 -9.06 3.13 -4.83
CA ARG A 113 -9.44 3.12 -6.24
C ARG A 113 -9.08 4.46 -6.88
N GLN A 114 -8.68 4.43 -8.15
CA GLN A 114 -8.59 5.66 -8.96
C GLN A 114 -9.97 6.16 -9.38
#